data_AF-A0A8J6U0R5-F1
#
_entry.id   AF-A0A8J6U0R5-F1
#
_cell.length_a   1.000
_cell.length_b   1.000
_cell.length_c   1.000
_cell.angle_alpha   90.00
_cell.angle_beta   90.00
_cell.angle_gamma   90.00
#
_symmetry.space_group_name_H-M   'P 1'
#
loop_
_entity.id
_entity.type
_entity.pdbx_description
1 polymer ?
#
loop_
_entity_poly.entity_id
_entity_poly.type
_entity_poly.pdbx_seq_one_letter_code
_entity_poly.pdbx_strand_id
1 'polypeptide(L)'
;MSLADKMQQLVGAPGVIAEIPSCYGARHVPGIARLRIPTFRITNGPVGVGQNDCVPVNTPNLPRAAMMSTASAKATALPSAMAVAASFDRAVAAQFGDVIGVESRNRALHVLEGPGLNLARVPQGGRNFEYLGEDPFLTGAMGVAEIRAMQK
;
A
#
# COMPACT_ATOMS: atom_id res chain seq x y z
N MET A 1 -24.43 -2.82 -15.37
CA MET A 1 -23.97 -3.27 -14.04
C MET A 1 -25.18 -3.58 -13.18
N SER A 2 -25.30 -4.80 -12.66
CA SER A 2 -26.42 -5.24 -11.81
C SER A 2 -26.26 -4.74 -10.36
N LEU A 3 -27.27 -4.97 -9.50
CA LEU A 3 -27.12 -4.71 -8.06
C LEU A 3 -26.05 -5.62 -7.44
N ALA A 4 -26.01 -6.89 -7.83
CA ALA A 4 -24.99 -7.83 -7.38
C ALA A 4 -23.57 -7.39 -7.76
N ASP A 5 -23.39 -6.87 -8.99
CA ASP A 5 -22.10 -6.30 -9.42
C ASP A 5 -21.67 -5.14 -8.53
N LYS A 6 -22.59 -4.22 -8.24
CA LYS A 6 -22.31 -3.06 -7.39
C LYS A 6 -21.91 -3.51 -5.99
N MET A 7 -22.62 -4.49 -5.42
CA MET A 7 -22.29 -5.04 -4.11
C MET A 7 -20.93 -5.73 -4.10
N GLN A 8 -20.59 -6.48 -5.16
CA GLN A 8 -19.25 -7.08 -5.31
C GLN A 8 -18.15 -6.00 -5.27
N GLN A 9 -18.33 -4.88 -5.98
CA GLN A 9 -17.32 -3.82 -6.05
C GLN A 9 -17.12 -3.04 -4.75
N LEU A 10 -17.95 -3.27 -3.73
CA LEU A 10 -17.81 -2.66 -2.39
C LEU A 10 -17.03 -3.52 -1.40
N VAL A 11 -16.68 -4.76 -1.78
CA VAL A 11 -16.05 -5.73 -0.87
C VAL A 11 -14.73 -6.21 -1.46
N GLY A 12 -13.66 -6.09 -0.67
CA GLY A 12 -12.38 -6.70 -1.00
C GLY A 12 -12.40 -8.21 -0.75
N ALA A 13 -11.69 -8.97 -1.56
CA ALA A 13 -11.51 -10.41 -1.39
C ALA A 13 -10.03 -10.78 -1.51
N PRO A 14 -9.46 -11.56 -0.56
CA PRO A 14 -8.18 -12.20 -0.77
C PRO A 14 -8.38 -13.41 -1.71
N GLY A 15 -7.35 -13.79 -2.45
CA GLY A 15 -7.48 -14.94 -3.36
C GLY A 15 -6.52 -14.92 -4.53
N VAL A 16 -6.74 -15.89 -5.41
CA VAL A 16 -6.11 -15.95 -6.72
C VAL A 16 -6.99 -15.21 -7.71
N ILE A 17 -6.39 -14.33 -8.50
CA ILE A 17 -7.08 -13.56 -9.54
C ILE A 17 -6.65 -14.06 -10.92
N ALA A 18 -7.53 -13.93 -11.91
CA ALA A 18 -7.31 -14.51 -13.24
C ALA A 18 -6.07 -13.94 -13.95
N GLU A 19 -5.70 -12.70 -13.62
CA GLU A 19 -4.57 -11.97 -14.20
C GLU A 19 -3.22 -12.49 -13.70
N ILE A 20 -3.16 -13.11 -12.52
CA ILE A 20 -1.93 -13.66 -11.90
C ILE A 20 -2.24 -15.00 -11.21
N PRO A 21 -2.58 -16.06 -11.97
CA PRO A 21 -3.16 -17.30 -11.42
C PRO A 21 -2.19 -18.12 -10.55
N SER A 22 -0.89 -17.87 -10.67
CA SER A 22 0.15 -18.52 -9.87
C SER A 22 0.36 -17.86 -8.49
N CYS A 23 -0.36 -16.79 -8.20
CA CYS A 23 -0.23 -16.03 -6.96
C CYS A 23 -1.54 -15.92 -6.21
N TYR A 24 -1.44 -16.09 -4.90
CA TYR A 24 -2.44 -15.64 -3.94
C TYR A 24 -2.09 -14.22 -3.49
N GLY A 25 -3.04 -13.29 -3.49
CA GLY A 25 -2.86 -11.98 -2.88
C GLY A 25 -3.91 -11.71 -1.80
N ALA A 26 -3.54 -10.86 -0.84
CA ALA A 26 -4.36 -10.63 0.34
C ALA A 26 -5.44 -9.56 0.15
N ARG A 27 -5.30 -8.67 -0.84
CA ARG A 27 -6.14 -7.46 -0.99
C ARG A 27 -6.44 -7.16 -2.45
N HIS A 28 -7.62 -7.58 -2.90
CA HIS A 28 -8.13 -7.28 -4.23
C HIS A 28 -9.58 -6.82 -4.16
N VAL A 29 -9.99 -5.96 -5.09
CA VAL A 29 -11.39 -5.88 -5.51
C VAL A 29 -11.46 -6.63 -6.84
N PRO A 30 -12.02 -7.85 -6.87
CA PRO A 30 -12.08 -8.64 -8.09
C PRO A 30 -12.81 -7.90 -9.21
N GLY A 31 -12.27 -7.98 -10.43
CA GLY A 31 -12.86 -7.35 -11.60
C GLY A 31 -14.21 -7.97 -12.02
N ILE A 32 -14.83 -7.36 -13.03
CA ILE A 32 -16.04 -7.87 -13.69
C ILE A 32 -15.77 -7.92 -15.20
N ALA A 33 -15.29 -9.07 -15.67
CA ALA A 33 -14.81 -9.25 -17.04
C ALA A 33 -15.86 -8.88 -18.10
N ARG A 34 -17.14 -9.26 -17.90
CA ARG A 34 -18.22 -8.93 -18.85
C ARG A 34 -18.51 -7.43 -18.97
N LEU A 35 -18.06 -6.63 -18.00
CA LEU A 35 -18.15 -5.16 -18.03
C LEU A 35 -16.83 -4.50 -18.39
N ARG A 36 -15.77 -5.28 -18.67
CA ARG A 36 -14.40 -4.80 -18.87
C ARG A 36 -13.86 -3.98 -17.68
N ILE A 37 -14.28 -4.35 -16.47
CA ILE A 37 -13.73 -3.79 -15.22
C ILE A 37 -12.59 -4.69 -14.77
N PRO A 38 -11.33 -4.19 -14.71
CA PRO A 38 -10.19 -4.99 -14.30
C PRO A 38 -10.20 -5.25 -12.78
N THR A 39 -9.44 -6.24 -12.34
CA THR A 39 -9.17 -6.43 -10.92
C THR A 39 -8.34 -5.29 -10.37
N PHE A 40 -8.80 -4.70 -9.27
CA PHE A 40 -8.09 -3.63 -8.58
C PHE A 40 -7.23 -4.23 -7.46
N ARG A 41 -5.91 -3.99 -7.51
CA ARG A 41 -4.94 -4.57 -6.57
C ARG A 41 -4.44 -3.51 -5.60
N ILE A 42 -4.49 -3.82 -4.31
CA ILE A 42 -4.14 -2.92 -3.20
C ILE A 42 -2.97 -3.51 -2.43
N THR A 43 -2.06 -2.68 -1.95
CA THR A 43 -0.94 -3.10 -1.12
C THR A 43 -0.77 -2.18 0.10
N ASN A 44 -0.10 -2.70 1.13
CA ASN A 44 0.25 -1.91 2.30
C ASN A 44 1.36 -0.90 1.96
N GLY A 45 1.31 0.25 2.64
CA GLY A 45 2.47 1.07 2.93
C GLY A 45 2.73 1.09 4.44
N PRO A 46 3.18 2.20 5.05
CA PRO A 46 3.58 3.46 4.41
C PRO A 46 5.10 3.61 4.24
N VAL A 47 5.92 2.77 4.89
CA VAL A 47 7.39 2.85 4.86
C VAL A 47 8.01 2.03 3.73
N GLY A 48 7.46 2.16 2.53
CA GLY A 48 7.77 1.34 1.36
C GLY A 48 6.60 0.46 0.92
N VAL A 49 6.75 -0.21 -0.23
CA VAL A 49 5.72 -1.15 -0.72
C VAL A 49 5.73 -2.41 0.15
N GLY A 50 4.61 -2.67 0.82
CA GLY A 50 4.47 -3.82 1.69
C GLY A 50 4.53 -5.15 0.93
N GLN A 51 5.03 -6.17 1.63
CA GLN A 51 4.85 -7.57 1.22
C GLN A 51 3.33 -7.87 1.21
N ASN A 52 2.88 -8.96 0.56
CA ASN A 52 1.50 -9.50 0.53
C ASN A 52 0.69 -9.27 -0.76
N ASP A 53 1.37 -8.86 -1.82
CA ASP A 53 0.78 -8.54 -3.12
C ASP A 53 0.69 -9.74 -4.09
N CYS A 54 1.51 -10.78 -3.87
CA CYS A 54 1.62 -11.98 -4.70
C CYS A 54 2.46 -13.03 -3.94
N VAL A 55 1.86 -14.10 -3.42
CA VAL A 55 2.60 -15.23 -2.80
C VAL A 55 2.24 -16.54 -3.49
N PRO A 56 3.13 -17.56 -3.52
CA PRO A 56 2.80 -18.85 -4.13
C PRO A 56 1.51 -19.45 -3.57
N VAL A 57 0.64 -19.97 -4.45
CA VAL A 57 -0.66 -20.54 -4.08
C VAL A 57 -0.57 -21.74 -3.13
N ASN A 58 0.59 -22.39 -3.07
CA ASN A 58 0.89 -23.51 -2.18
C ASN A 58 1.58 -23.09 -0.87
N THR A 59 1.63 -21.78 -0.56
CA THR A 59 2.16 -21.29 0.72
C THR A 59 1.35 -21.91 1.87
N PRO A 60 2.00 -22.57 2.85
CA PRO A 60 1.28 -23.12 4.00
C PRO A 60 0.54 -22.03 4.79
N ASN A 61 -0.61 -22.34 5.38
CA ASN A 61 -1.38 -21.43 6.25
C ASN A 61 -1.93 -20.17 5.55
N LEU A 62 -2.26 -20.23 4.26
CA LEU A 62 -3.10 -19.21 3.62
C LEU A 62 -4.49 -19.15 4.29
N PRO A 63 -5.11 -17.95 4.40
CA PRO A 63 -4.66 -16.66 3.89
C PRO A 63 -3.65 -15.94 4.79
N ARG A 64 -3.47 -16.37 6.05
CA ARG A 64 -2.68 -15.64 7.05
C ARG A 64 -1.22 -15.49 6.62
N ALA A 65 -0.63 -16.54 6.05
CA ALA A 65 0.75 -16.49 5.57
C ALA A 65 0.94 -15.49 4.44
N ALA A 66 -0.09 -15.19 3.65
CA ALA A 66 -0.02 -14.16 2.63
C ALA A 66 0.23 -12.77 3.21
N MET A 67 0.05 -12.55 4.53
CA MET A 67 0.29 -11.26 5.20
C MET A 67 1.73 -11.05 5.72
N MET A 68 2.58 -12.08 5.62
CA MET A 68 3.93 -12.07 6.20
C MET A 68 4.93 -12.96 5.45
N SER A 69 4.55 -13.46 4.28
CA SER A 69 5.39 -14.37 3.51
C SER A 69 6.52 -13.61 2.83
N THR A 70 7.74 -14.08 3.07
CA THR A 70 8.94 -13.56 2.41
C THR A 70 9.01 -13.94 0.93
N ALA A 71 8.09 -14.79 0.44
CA ALA A 71 8.01 -15.17 -0.97
C ALA A 71 7.39 -14.09 -1.86
N SER A 72 6.78 -13.04 -1.29
CA SER A 72 6.34 -11.86 -2.03
C SER A 72 7.52 -11.17 -2.71
N ALA A 73 7.23 -10.45 -3.80
CA ALA A 73 8.23 -9.64 -4.47
C ALA A 73 8.90 -8.68 -3.47
N LYS A 74 10.24 -8.62 -3.48
CA LYS A 74 11.00 -7.71 -2.61
C LYS A 74 10.76 -6.27 -3.04
N ALA A 75 10.79 -5.35 -2.10
CA ALA A 75 10.64 -3.91 -2.29
C ALA A 75 11.61 -3.18 -1.36
N THR A 76 11.83 -1.89 -1.58
CA THR A 76 12.71 -1.08 -0.76
C THR A 76 12.06 -0.83 0.60
N ALA A 77 12.72 -1.27 1.68
CA ALA A 77 12.34 -0.88 3.04
C ALA A 77 12.85 0.54 3.29
N LEU A 78 11.95 1.51 3.31
CA LEU A 78 12.31 2.90 3.51
C LEU A 78 12.48 3.23 5.00
N PRO A 79 13.15 4.35 5.34
CA PRO A 79 13.20 4.81 6.72
C PRO A 79 11.81 5.01 7.34
N SER A 80 11.77 5.07 8.67
CA SER A 80 10.61 5.57 9.41
C SER A 80 10.13 6.91 8.81
N ALA A 81 8.81 7.07 8.64
CA ALA A 81 8.24 8.31 8.13
C ALA A 81 8.58 9.51 9.03
N MET A 82 8.74 9.28 10.34
CA MET A 82 9.20 10.29 11.28
C MET A 82 10.61 10.78 10.97
N ALA A 83 11.51 9.91 10.49
CA ALA A 83 12.85 10.30 10.07
C ALA A 83 12.82 11.18 8.81
N VAL A 84 11.88 10.91 7.89
CA VAL A 84 11.62 11.76 6.72
C VAL A 84 11.10 13.12 7.17
N ALA A 85 10.13 13.16 8.08
CA ALA A 85 9.59 14.41 8.62
C ALA A 85 10.66 15.25 9.34
N ALA A 86 11.59 14.60 10.06
CA ALA A 86 12.69 15.24 10.75
C ALA A 86 13.71 15.94 9.83
N SER A 87 13.64 15.72 8.50
CA SER A 87 14.40 16.52 7.53
C SER A 87 13.84 17.93 7.36
N PHE A 88 12.56 18.15 7.67
CA PHE A 88 11.80 19.37 7.36
C PHE A 88 11.87 19.78 5.87
N ASP A 89 12.22 18.86 4.98
CA ASP A 89 12.41 19.11 3.56
C ASP A 89 11.41 18.32 2.70
N ARG A 90 10.52 19.06 2.03
CA ARG A 90 9.51 18.49 1.12
C ARG A 90 10.13 17.74 -0.06
N ALA A 91 11.35 18.07 -0.46
CA ALA A 91 12.06 17.33 -1.51
C ALA A 91 12.42 15.91 -1.06
N VAL A 92 12.80 15.72 0.21
CA VAL A 92 13.07 14.40 0.78
C VAL A 92 11.78 13.58 0.86
N ALA A 93 10.66 14.18 1.27
CA ALA A 93 9.35 13.51 1.25
C ALA A 93 8.90 13.14 -0.17
N ALA A 94 9.18 13.99 -1.16
CA ALA A 94 8.89 13.67 -2.56
C ALA A 94 9.74 12.49 -3.07
N GLN A 95 11.03 12.43 -2.75
CA GLN A 95 11.89 11.30 -3.11
C GLN A 95 11.40 9.98 -2.48
N PHE A 96 10.93 10.04 -1.23
CA PHE A 96 10.31 8.92 -0.54
C PHE A 96 9.08 8.41 -1.31
N GLY A 97 8.18 9.31 -1.71
CA GLY A 97 7.02 8.98 -2.52
C GLY A 97 7.35 8.49 -3.92
N ASP A 98 8.38 9.03 -4.58
CA ASP A 98 8.80 8.59 -5.92
C ASP A 98 9.25 7.12 -5.89
N VAL A 99 10.01 6.68 -4.87
CA VAL A 99 10.39 5.26 -4.70
C VAL A 99 9.14 4.37 -4.60
N ILE A 100 8.19 4.75 -3.75
CA ILE A 100 6.96 3.97 -3.54
C ILE A 100 6.11 3.91 -4.81
N GLY A 101 5.95 5.03 -5.51
CA GLY A 101 5.17 5.11 -6.75
C GLY A 101 5.77 4.25 -7.86
N VAL A 102 7.09 4.34 -8.07
CA VAL A 102 7.81 3.52 -9.05
C VAL A 102 7.69 2.04 -8.73
N GLU A 103 7.92 1.64 -7.48
CA GLU A 103 7.84 0.25 -7.06
C GLU A 103 6.42 -0.31 -7.15
N SER A 104 5.40 0.48 -6.80
CA SER A 104 4.00 0.10 -6.92
C SER A 104 3.61 -0.12 -8.38
N ARG A 105 3.98 0.82 -9.28
CA ARG A 105 3.74 0.72 -10.72
C ARG A 105 4.42 -0.51 -11.33
N ASN A 106 5.68 -0.75 -10.99
CA ASN A 106 6.45 -1.91 -11.49
C ASN A 106 5.85 -3.26 -11.09
N ARG A 107 5.04 -3.30 -10.02
CA ARG A 107 4.35 -4.52 -9.53
C ARG A 107 2.87 -4.57 -9.92
N ALA A 108 2.39 -3.64 -10.75
CA ALA A 108 0.99 -3.51 -11.13
C ALA A 108 0.05 -3.43 -9.91
N LEU A 109 0.45 -2.62 -8.92
CA LEU A 109 -0.34 -2.28 -7.75
C LEU A 109 -1.00 -0.93 -7.99
N HIS A 110 -2.31 -0.86 -7.73
CA HIS A 110 -3.14 0.29 -8.13
C HIS A 110 -3.32 1.28 -6.98
N VAL A 111 -3.30 0.80 -5.74
CA VAL A 111 -3.35 1.63 -4.54
C VAL A 111 -2.35 1.13 -3.52
N LEU A 112 -1.64 2.08 -2.93
CA LEU A 112 -0.86 1.91 -1.72
C LEU A 112 -1.66 2.47 -0.54
N GLU A 113 -1.75 1.71 0.54
CA GLU A 113 -2.31 2.17 1.82
C GLU A 113 -1.28 3.00 2.60
N GLY A 114 -1.05 4.23 2.13
CA GLY A 114 -0.18 5.24 2.73
C GLY A 114 -0.41 6.63 2.13
N PRO A 115 0.21 7.69 2.66
CA PRO A 115 1.13 7.70 3.81
C PRO A 115 0.40 7.60 5.16
N GLY A 116 1.16 7.35 6.23
CA GLY A 116 0.66 7.43 7.60
C GLY A 116 0.62 8.89 8.08
N LEU A 117 -0.58 9.44 8.29
CA LEU A 117 -0.78 10.87 8.62
C LEU A 117 -1.46 11.12 9.97
N ASN A 118 -1.62 10.09 10.81
CA ASN A 118 -2.10 10.30 12.17
C ASN A 118 -1.08 11.13 12.96
N LEU A 119 -1.55 12.03 13.82
CA LEU A 119 -0.66 12.78 14.70
C LEU A 119 -0.13 11.87 15.80
N ALA A 120 1.17 11.96 16.08
CA ALA A 120 1.83 11.33 17.22
C ALA A 120 1.43 12.01 18.54
N ARG A 121 0.13 12.00 18.87
CA ARG A 121 -0.47 12.70 20.02
C ARG A 121 0.16 12.30 21.35
N VAL A 122 0.52 11.02 21.48
CA VAL A 122 1.18 10.47 22.67
C VAL A 122 2.42 9.69 22.23
N PRO A 123 3.55 9.80 22.93
CA PRO A 123 4.81 9.20 22.49
C PRO A 123 4.78 7.66 22.53
N GLN A 124 3.90 7.05 23.33
CA GLN A 124 3.78 5.59 23.47
C GLN A 124 3.03 4.91 22.30
N GLY A 125 2.58 5.67 21.30
CA GLY A 125 1.87 5.13 20.14
C GLY A 125 2.76 4.16 19.35
N GLY A 126 2.39 2.88 19.33
CA GLY A 126 3.17 1.83 18.66
C GLY A 126 3.32 1.97 17.14
N ARG A 127 2.53 2.86 16.52
CA ARG A 127 2.61 3.20 15.08
C ARG A 127 3.21 4.58 14.83
N ASN A 128 3.70 5.29 15.85
CA ASN A 128 4.25 6.64 15.64
C ASN A 128 5.41 6.64 14.63
N PHE A 129 6.21 5.55 14.58
CA PHE A 129 7.33 5.42 13.64
C PHE A 129 6.92 5.54 12.17
N GLU A 130 5.68 5.24 11.82
CA GLU A 130 5.16 5.29 10.46
C GLU A 130 4.29 6.53 10.19
N TYR A 131 4.27 7.47 11.14
CA TYR A 131 3.63 8.78 11.02
C TYR A 131 4.67 9.91 10.96
N LEU A 132 4.24 11.12 10.57
CA LEU A 132 5.11 12.27 10.34
C LEU A 132 5.38 13.15 11.59
N GLY A 133 4.82 12.79 12.74
CA GLY A 133 5.05 13.50 14.01
C GLY A 133 3.78 14.08 14.62
N GLU A 134 3.94 15.05 15.52
CA GLU A 134 2.85 15.62 16.33
C GLU A 134 2.22 16.90 15.73
N ASP A 135 2.96 17.60 14.86
CA ASP A 135 2.52 18.88 14.31
C ASP A 135 1.70 18.68 13.01
N PRO A 136 0.48 19.22 12.92
CA PRO A 136 -0.37 19.06 11.74
C PRO A 136 0.14 19.82 10.52
N PHE A 137 0.87 20.93 10.67
CA PHE A 137 1.39 21.69 9.54
C PHE A 137 2.53 20.92 8.86
N LEU A 138 3.48 20.42 9.63
CA LEU A 138 4.57 19.56 9.15
C LEU A 138 4.01 18.29 8.51
N THR A 139 3.09 17.60 9.20
CA THR A 139 2.44 16.38 8.69
C THR A 139 1.76 16.63 7.35
N GLY A 140 0.99 17.72 7.23
CA GLY A 140 0.31 18.08 5.99
C GLY A 140 1.29 18.47 4.87
N ALA A 141 2.28 19.30 5.18
CA ALA A 141 3.26 19.78 4.20
C ALA A 141 4.11 18.64 3.61
N MET A 142 4.56 17.72 4.46
CA MET A 142 5.37 16.56 4.06
C MET A 142 4.50 15.51 3.35
N GLY A 143 3.31 15.21 3.90
CA GLY A 143 2.38 14.25 3.30
C GLY A 143 1.89 14.65 1.90
N VAL A 144 1.63 15.94 1.66
CA VAL A 144 1.27 16.43 0.31
C VAL A 144 2.40 16.22 -0.69
N ALA A 145 3.66 16.43 -0.29
CA ALA A 145 4.81 16.22 -1.16
C ALA A 145 4.97 14.74 -1.52
N GLU A 146 4.84 13.84 -0.53
CA GLU A 146 4.89 12.40 -0.73
C GLU A 146 3.77 11.89 -1.64
N ILE A 147 2.51 12.27 -1.38
CA ILE A 147 1.34 11.83 -2.18
C ILE A 147 1.47 12.29 -3.63
N ARG A 148 1.83 13.56 -3.85
CA ARG A 148 2.01 14.08 -5.21
C ARG A 148 3.10 13.36 -5.97
N ALA A 149 4.15 12.92 -5.29
CA ALA A 149 5.22 12.13 -5.89
C ALA A 149 4.78 10.70 -6.23
N MET A 150 4.09 10.03 -5.30
CA MET A 150 3.54 8.67 -5.52
C MET A 150 2.57 8.58 -6.70
N GLN A 151 1.80 9.64 -6.96
CA GLN A 151 0.72 9.66 -7.95
C GLN A 151 1.13 10.17 -9.34
N LYS A 152 2.43 10.38 -9.60
CA LYS A 152 2.93 10.75 -10.95
C LYS A 152 2.87 9.57 -11.94
#